data_AF-A0A0D2FNV0-F1
#
_entry.id   AF-A0A0D2FNV0-F1
#
_cell.length_a   1.000
_cell.length_b   1.000
_cell.length_c   1.000
_cell.angle_alpha   90.00
_cell.angle_beta   90.00
_cell.angle_gamma   90.00
#
_symmetry.space_group_name_H-M   'P 1'
#
loop_
_entity.id
_entity.type
_entity.pdbx_description
1 polymer ?
#
loop_
_entity_poly.entity_id
_entity_poly.type
_entity_poly.pdbx_seq_one_letter_code
_entity_poly.pdbx_strand_id
1 'polypeptide(L)'
;MSLSNYIDPENAPNYEDMEKQFAVKAVQQMTVYWNILEKLPGSKLRLTRLDDQILEHFKSEFPDFDPAEEIDEDKMKSKEGKEKWRKFAMAYEKGENKIDDYNFGTMLRKSPKMEYGEKETIFVIRMQFYAIEIARNRAGLNDWIYESAQKEAGKKS
;
A
#
# COMPACT_ATOMS: atom_id res chain seq x y z
N MET A 1 -12.45 -30.32 -8.19
CA MET A 1 -12.99 -30.01 -6.86
C MET A 1 -13.33 -28.53 -6.84
N SER A 2 -14.62 -28.18 -6.85
CA SER A 2 -15.10 -26.80 -6.88
C SER A 2 -15.06 -26.21 -5.48
N LEU A 3 -14.19 -25.24 -5.23
CA LEU A 3 -14.13 -24.45 -4.00
C LEU A 3 -15.13 -23.29 -4.07
N SER A 4 -16.41 -23.64 -4.07
CA SER A 4 -17.49 -22.72 -3.72
C SER A 4 -17.78 -22.90 -2.24
N ASN A 5 -16.89 -22.36 -1.39
CA ASN A 5 -17.12 -22.30 0.06
C ASN A 5 -18.15 -21.21 0.34
N TYR A 6 -19.34 -21.69 0.68
CA TYR A 6 -20.42 -21.07 1.43
C TYR A 6 -19.94 -19.96 2.36
N ILE A 7 -20.39 -18.73 2.10
CA ILE A 7 -20.50 -17.71 3.14
C ILE A 7 -21.86 -17.94 3.77
N ASP A 8 -21.89 -18.64 4.90
CA ASP A 8 -23.09 -18.84 5.72
C ASP A 8 -23.38 -17.52 6.47
N PRO A 9 -24.47 -16.79 6.14
CA PRO A 9 -24.76 -15.48 6.73
C PRO A 9 -25.17 -15.55 8.22
N GLU A 10 -25.51 -16.74 8.72
CA GLU A 10 -25.90 -16.97 10.13
C GLU A 10 -24.70 -17.30 11.04
N ASN A 11 -23.53 -17.61 10.46
CA ASN A 11 -22.25 -17.77 11.15
C ASN A 11 -21.28 -16.64 10.74
N ALA A 12 -21.77 -15.40 10.66
CA ALA A 12 -20.91 -14.24 10.48
C ALA A 12 -19.80 -14.29 11.55
N PRO A 13 -18.51 -14.47 11.16
CA PRO A 13 -17.42 -14.53 12.12
C PRO A 13 -17.47 -13.27 12.97
N ASN A 14 -17.29 -13.42 14.28
CA ASN A 14 -17.27 -12.30 15.23
C ASN A 14 -16.49 -11.13 14.62
N TYR A 15 -17.18 -10.03 14.31
CA TYR A 15 -16.63 -8.90 13.56
C TYR A 15 -15.33 -8.39 14.22
N GLU A 16 -15.27 -8.45 15.55
CA GLU A 16 -14.09 -8.09 16.34
C GLU A 16 -12.89 -9.03 16.10
N ASP A 17 -13.10 -10.34 15.94
CA ASP A 17 -12.02 -11.30 15.64
C ASP A 17 -11.51 -11.08 14.21
N MET A 18 -12.41 -10.79 13.28
CA MET A 18 -12.08 -10.45 11.91
C MET A 18 -11.26 -9.14 11.82
N GLU A 19 -11.67 -8.09 12.53
CA GLU A 19 -10.94 -6.83 12.63
C GLU A 19 -9.54 -7.00 13.24
N LYS A 20 -9.41 -7.83 14.29
CA LYS A 20 -8.11 -8.20 14.88
C LYS A 20 -7.22 -8.89 13.86
N GLN A 21 -7.74 -9.85 13.10
CA GLN A 21 -6.97 -10.54 12.07
C GLN A 21 -6.55 -9.61 10.92
N PHE A 22 -7.41 -8.65 10.54
CA PHE A 22 -7.06 -7.62 9.56
C PHE A 22 -5.93 -6.72 10.07
N ALA A 23 -6.01 -6.24 11.32
CA ALA A 23 -4.97 -5.41 11.93
C ALA A 23 -3.62 -6.15 11.99
N VAL A 24 -3.60 -7.42 12.40
CA VAL A 24 -2.37 -8.23 12.45
C VAL A 24 -1.73 -8.35 11.08
N LYS A 25 -2.51 -8.64 10.04
CA LYS A 25 -2.00 -8.76 8.67
C LYS A 25 -1.51 -7.42 8.11
N ALA A 26 -2.18 -6.31 8.40
CA ALA A 26 -1.75 -4.98 7.98
C ALA A 26 -0.42 -4.59 8.63
N VAL A 27 -0.26 -4.84 9.93
CA VAL A 27 1.01 -4.63 10.65
C VAL A 27 2.10 -5.55 10.13
N GLN A 28 1.80 -6.82 9.83
CA GLN A 28 2.77 -7.73 9.24
C GLN A 28 3.25 -7.24 7.87
N GLN A 29 2.34 -6.80 7.01
CA GLN A 29 2.68 -6.25 5.69
C GLN A 29 3.54 -4.99 5.81
N MET A 30 3.20 -4.09 6.74
CA MET A 30 4.00 -2.91 7.06
C MET A 30 5.43 -3.28 7.46
N THR A 31 5.57 -4.18 8.43
CA THR A 31 6.89 -4.62 8.93
C THR A 31 7.71 -5.32 7.86
N VAL A 32 7.09 -6.18 7.05
CA VAL A 32 7.78 -6.85 5.93
C VAL A 32 8.25 -5.83 4.91
N TYR A 33 7.41 -4.87 4.55
CA TYR A 33 7.77 -3.83 3.59
C TYR A 33 8.92 -2.95 4.10
N TRP A 34 8.86 -2.51 5.36
CA TRP A 34 9.95 -1.73 5.98
C TRP A 34 11.27 -2.48 5.99
N ASN A 35 11.26 -3.75 6.43
CA ASN A 35 12.45 -4.61 6.45
C ASN A 35 13.08 -4.80 5.05
N ILE A 36 12.27 -4.76 3.98
CA ILE A 36 12.77 -4.83 2.62
C ILE A 36 13.48 -3.52 2.25
N LEU A 37 12.87 -2.37 2.56
CA LEU A 37 13.45 -1.05 2.30
C LEU A 37 14.75 -0.80 3.08
N GLU A 38 14.91 -1.37 4.28
CA GLU A 38 16.17 -1.30 5.03
C GLU A 38 17.31 -2.08 4.35
N LYS A 39 16.97 -3.13 3.58
CA LYS A 39 17.94 -4.03 2.92
C LYS A 39 18.19 -3.70 1.46
N LEU A 40 17.23 -3.06 0.79
CA LEU A 40 17.29 -2.72 -0.63
C LEU A 40 16.72 -1.32 -0.85
N PRO A 41 17.37 -0.49 -1.70
CA PRO A 41 16.82 0.81 -2.05
C PRO A 41 15.46 0.65 -2.73
N GLY A 42 14.48 1.48 -2.34
CA GLY A 42 13.12 1.44 -2.85
C GLY A 42 13.05 1.57 -4.37
N SER A 43 13.94 2.35 -4.98
CA SER A 43 14.07 2.51 -6.43
C SER A 43 14.32 1.21 -7.21
N LYS A 44 14.88 0.19 -6.56
CA LYS A 44 15.12 -1.14 -7.15
C LYS A 44 14.04 -2.16 -6.80
N LEU A 45 13.12 -1.82 -5.90
CA LEU A 45 12.06 -2.71 -5.46
C LEU A 45 10.94 -2.78 -6.49
N ARG A 46 10.42 -4.00 -6.70
CA ARG A 46 9.19 -4.25 -7.46
C ARG A 46 8.16 -4.83 -6.51
N LEU A 47 7.03 -4.16 -6.36
CA LEU A 47 5.95 -4.57 -5.46
C LEU A 47 5.03 -5.60 -6.13
N THR A 48 4.83 -5.46 -7.44
CA THR A 48 4.00 -6.33 -8.26
C THR A 48 4.65 -6.59 -9.62
N ARG A 49 4.07 -7.50 -10.39
CA ARG A 49 4.45 -7.72 -11.80
C ARG A 49 3.98 -6.60 -12.72
N LEU A 50 3.04 -5.76 -12.26
CA LEU A 50 2.34 -4.75 -13.02
C LEU A 50 2.77 -3.33 -12.64
N ASP A 51 3.89 -3.16 -11.91
CA ASP A 51 4.27 -1.86 -11.34
C ASP A 51 4.29 -0.72 -12.35
N ASP A 52 4.85 -0.98 -13.53
CA ASP A 52 4.96 0.02 -14.60
C ASP A 52 3.56 0.42 -15.11
N GLN A 53 2.67 -0.55 -15.33
CA GLN A 53 1.28 -0.30 -15.73
C GLN A 53 0.48 0.44 -14.64
N ILE A 54 0.66 0.03 -13.37
CA ILE A 54 0.01 0.66 -12.23
C ILE A 54 0.44 2.11 -12.12
N LEU A 55 1.72 2.40 -12.29
CA LEU A 55 2.25 3.75 -12.25
C LEU A 55 1.70 4.62 -13.40
N GLU A 56 1.66 4.09 -14.62
CA GLU A 56 1.13 4.82 -15.78
C GLU A 56 -0.37 5.13 -15.63
N HIS A 57 -1.16 4.14 -15.19
CA HIS A 57 -2.58 4.33 -14.90
C HIS A 57 -2.77 5.33 -13.75
N PHE A 58 -1.95 5.24 -12.69
CA PHE A 58 -2.03 6.14 -11.55
C PHE A 58 -1.74 7.60 -11.94
N LYS A 59 -0.70 7.85 -12.74
CA LYS A 59 -0.38 9.19 -13.25
C LYS A 59 -1.48 9.76 -14.16
N SER A 60 -2.18 8.89 -14.88
CA SER A 60 -3.29 9.30 -15.77
C SER A 60 -4.55 9.67 -14.98
N GLU A 61 -4.89 8.91 -13.95
CA GLU A 61 -6.08 9.15 -13.12
C GLU A 61 -5.88 10.26 -12.07
N PHE A 62 -4.64 10.41 -11.59
CA PHE A 62 -4.25 11.36 -10.55
C PHE A 62 -3.05 12.22 -11.01
N PRO A 63 -3.21 13.04 -12.07
CA PRO A 63 -2.11 13.84 -12.62
C PRO A 63 -1.59 14.91 -11.64
N ASP A 64 -2.46 15.40 -10.74
CA ASP A 64 -2.12 16.37 -9.70
C ASP A 64 -1.53 15.73 -8.43
N PHE A 65 -1.34 14.41 -8.39
CA PHE A 65 -0.80 13.74 -7.21
C PHE A 65 0.73 13.80 -7.19
N ASP A 66 1.28 14.48 -6.18
CA ASP A 66 2.72 14.48 -5.93
C ASP A 66 3.10 13.40 -4.89
N PRO A 67 3.87 12.36 -5.27
CA PRO A 67 4.30 11.32 -4.33
C PRO A 67 5.25 11.82 -3.22
N ALA A 68 5.86 13.01 -3.39
CA ALA A 68 6.75 13.62 -2.40
C ALA A 68 6.01 14.38 -1.29
N GLU A 69 4.75 14.77 -1.53
CA GLU A 69 3.93 15.48 -0.56
C GLU A 69 3.25 14.54 0.43
N GLU A 70 2.72 15.14 1.49
CA GLU A 70 1.90 14.43 2.46
C GLU A 70 0.53 14.10 1.87
N ILE A 71 0.07 12.87 2.10
CA ILE A 71 -1.24 12.42 1.65
C ILE A 71 -2.34 13.20 2.36
N ASP A 72 -3.16 13.88 1.57
CA ASP A 72 -4.37 14.54 2.02
C ASP A 72 -5.51 13.51 2.21
N GLU A 73 -5.71 13.09 3.46
CA GLU A 73 -6.78 12.15 3.83
C GLU A 73 -8.18 12.68 3.50
N ASP A 74 -8.40 13.99 3.60
CA ASP A 74 -9.69 14.62 3.30
C ASP A 74 -10.02 14.49 1.81
N LYS A 75 -9.03 14.74 0.93
CA LYS A 75 -9.19 14.50 -0.51
C LYS A 75 -9.47 13.04 -0.81
N MET A 76 -8.79 12.09 -0.16
CA MET A 76 -9.06 10.67 -0.36
C MET A 76 -10.44 10.24 0.15
N LYS A 77 -10.90 10.80 1.27
CA LYS A 77 -12.19 10.49 1.90
C LYS A 77 -13.36 11.27 1.28
N SER A 78 -13.08 12.31 0.49
CA SER A 78 -14.06 13.06 -0.28
C SER A 78 -14.86 12.14 -1.20
N LYS A 79 -16.06 12.59 -1.60
CA LYS A 79 -16.92 11.81 -2.49
C LYS A 79 -16.22 11.50 -3.82
N GLU A 80 -15.58 12.50 -4.41
CA GLU A 80 -14.83 12.36 -5.67
C GLU A 80 -13.61 11.46 -5.51
N GLY A 81 -12.85 11.60 -4.42
CA GLY A 81 -11.69 10.77 -4.12
C GLY A 81 -12.07 9.29 -3.96
N LYS A 82 -13.13 9.00 -3.22
CA LYS A 82 -13.66 7.63 -3.06
C LYS A 82 -14.09 7.03 -4.39
N GLU A 83 -14.77 7.79 -5.24
CA GLU A 83 -15.21 7.31 -6.56
C GLU A 83 -14.02 7.06 -7.49
N LYS A 84 -13.01 7.94 -7.53
CA LYS A 84 -11.78 7.75 -8.31
C LYS A 84 -11.00 6.53 -7.84
N TRP A 85 -10.72 6.42 -6.55
CA TRP A 85 -9.99 5.28 -6.00
C TRP A 85 -10.74 3.96 -6.19
N ARG A 86 -12.07 3.96 -6.11
CA ARG A 86 -12.89 2.78 -6.38
C ARG A 86 -12.78 2.35 -7.85
N LYS A 87 -12.89 3.28 -8.81
CA LYS A 87 -12.74 2.99 -10.24
C LYS A 87 -11.33 2.45 -10.54
N PHE A 88 -10.31 3.10 -9.98
CA PHE A 88 -8.92 2.67 -10.10
C PHE A 88 -8.73 1.24 -9.56
N ALA A 89 -9.27 0.95 -8.36
CA ALA A 89 -9.14 -0.37 -7.74
C ALA A 89 -9.88 -1.47 -8.51
N MET A 90 -11.09 -1.18 -9.02
CA MET A 90 -11.88 -2.14 -9.80
C MET A 90 -11.21 -2.56 -11.11
N ALA A 91 -10.35 -1.72 -11.69
CA ALA A 91 -9.57 -2.08 -12.87
C ALA A 91 -8.63 -3.29 -12.66
N TYR A 92 -8.30 -3.59 -11.40
CA TYR A 92 -7.42 -4.70 -11.00
C TYR A 92 -8.16 -5.85 -10.31
N GLU A 93 -9.50 -5.84 -10.29
CA GLU A 93 -10.31 -6.88 -9.64
C GLU A 93 -10.26 -8.23 -10.40
N LYS A 94 -10.29 -8.17 -11.74
CA LYS A 94 -10.44 -9.34 -12.62
C LYS A 94 -9.63 -9.15 -13.92
N GLY A 95 -9.44 -10.25 -14.65
CA GLY A 95 -8.77 -10.25 -15.95
C GLY A 95 -7.26 -10.46 -15.85
N GLU A 96 -6.54 -10.06 -16.90
CA GLU A 96 -5.09 -10.27 -17.04
C GLU A 96 -4.26 -9.40 -16.08
N ASN A 97 -4.81 -8.24 -15.70
CA ASN A 97 -4.21 -7.29 -14.76
C ASN A 97 -4.71 -7.47 -13.31
N LYS A 98 -5.22 -8.66 -12.97
CA LYS A 98 -5.73 -8.94 -11.63
C LYS A 98 -4.64 -8.80 -10.57
N ILE A 99 -4.95 -8.10 -9.48
CA ILE A 99 -4.15 -8.08 -8.26
C ILE A 99 -4.90 -8.85 -7.16
N ASP A 100 -4.23 -9.86 -6.60
CA ASP A 100 -4.79 -10.63 -5.48
C ASP A 100 -4.92 -9.78 -4.21
N ASP A 101 -6.09 -9.92 -3.57
CA ASP A 101 -6.58 -9.09 -2.47
C ASP A 101 -6.35 -7.57 -2.67
N TYR A 102 -6.64 -7.05 -3.86
CA TYR A 102 -6.52 -5.62 -4.17
C TYR A 102 -7.22 -4.69 -3.16
N ASN A 103 -8.31 -5.17 -2.54
CA ASN A 103 -9.11 -4.46 -1.54
C ASN A 103 -8.70 -4.75 -0.09
N PHE A 104 -7.61 -5.48 0.15
CA PHE A 104 -7.13 -5.80 1.48
C PHE A 104 -6.61 -4.57 2.21
N GLY A 105 -6.91 -4.44 3.50
CA GLY A 105 -6.46 -3.33 4.33
C GLY A 105 -4.96 -3.34 4.61
N THR A 106 -4.28 -2.22 4.36
CA THR A 106 -2.83 -2.06 4.49
C THR A 106 -2.49 -0.73 5.17
N MET A 107 -1.28 -0.62 5.70
CA MET A 107 -0.78 0.60 6.32
C MET A 107 0.15 1.35 5.37
N LEU A 108 -0.11 2.63 5.17
CA LEU A 108 0.65 3.52 4.30
C LEU A 108 1.13 4.75 5.07
N ARG A 109 2.36 5.17 4.79
CA ARG A 109 2.91 6.40 5.36
C ARG A 109 2.31 7.63 4.69
N LYS A 110 1.90 8.62 5.48
CA LYS A 110 1.37 9.89 4.99
C LYS A 110 2.40 10.61 4.13
N SER A 111 3.66 10.65 4.56
CA SER A 111 4.77 11.23 3.81
C SER A 111 5.86 10.18 3.58
N PRO A 112 6.53 10.18 2.41
CA PRO A 112 7.68 9.29 2.19
C PRO A 112 8.89 9.65 3.06
N LYS A 113 8.93 10.87 3.61
CA LYS A 113 10.04 11.43 4.43
C LYS A 113 9.97 11.04 5.91
N MET A 114 8.93 10.33 6.32
CA MET A 114 8.68 9.95 7.70
C MET A 114 8.71 8.44 7.86
N GLU A 115 8.92 7.99 9.09
CA GLU A 115 8.77 6.59 9.50
C GLU A 115 7.30 6.26 9.78
N TYR A 116 7.01 4.99 10.05
CA TYR A 116 5.67 4.60 10.51
C TYR A 116 5.43 5.09 11.94
N GLY A 117 4.57 6.10 12.07
CA GLY A 117 4.11 6.65 13.35
C GLY A 117 2.58 6.59 13.49
N GLU A 118 2.06 6.81 14.70
CA GLU A 118 0.60 6.78 14.97
C GLU A 118 -0.15 7.84 14.15
N LYS A 119 0.42 9.03 13.97
CA LYS A 119 -0.21 10.14 13.23
C LYS A 119 0.22 10.17 11.77
N GLU A 120 1.38 9.58 11.48
CA GLU A 120 2.05 9.54 10.19
C GLU A 120 1.65 8.32 9.34
N THR A 121 0.81 7.43 9.88
CA THR A 121 0.31 6.25 9.16
C THR A 121 -1.19 6.36 8.91
N ILE A 122 -1.62 5.95 7.73
CA ILE A 122 -3.03 5.87 7.34
C ILE A 122 -3.39 4.46 6.90
N PHE A 123 -4.66 4.12 7.08
CA PHE A 123 -5.20 2.86 6.60
C PHE A 123 -5.75 3.02 5.19
N VAL A 124 -5.23 2.23 4.26
CA VAL A 124 -5.59 2.25 2.84
C VAL A 124 -5.74 0.83 2.32
N ILE A 125 -6.44 0.65 1.20
CA ILE A 125 -6.47 -0.66 0.54
C ILE A 125 -5.15 -0.95 -0.18
N ARG A 126 -4.85 -2.22 -0.38
CA ARG A 126 -3.60 -2.70 -1.01
C ARG A 126 -3.34 -2.04 -2.36
N MET A 127 -4.39 -1.80 -3.15
CA MET A 127 -4.23 -1.14 -4.44
C MET A 127 -3.81 0.33 -4.32
N GLN A 128 -4.32 1.05 -3.31
CA GLN A 128 -3.88 2.42 -2.98
C GLN A 128 -2.42 2.42 -2.52
N PHE A 129 -2.07 1.46 -1.65
CA PHE A 129 -0.69 1.27 -1.20
C PHE A 129 0.26 1.05 -2.38
N TYR A 130 -0.08 0.14 -3.32
CA TYR A 130 0.76 -0.11 -4.48
C TYR A 130 0.91 1.14 -5.35
N ALA A 131 -0.17 1.80 -5.72
CA ALA A 131 -0.09 2.99 -6.58
C ALA A 131 0.85 4.05 -6.00
N ILE A 132 0.71 4.34 -4.70
CA ILE A 132 1.47 5.40 -4.03
C ILE A 132 2.91 4.98 -3.76
N GLU A 133 3.13 3.78 -3.22
CA GLU A 133 4.50 3.33 -2.91
C GLU A 133 5.29 3.00 -4.18
N ILE A 134 4.67 2.53 -5.26
CA ILE A 134 5.34 2.39 -6.56
C ILE A 134 5.79 3.77 -7.05
N ALA A 135 4.91 4.78 -7.00
CA ALA A 135 5.28 6.14 -7.40
C ALA A 135 6.45 6.69 -6.56
N ARG A 136 6.43 6.48 -5.25
CA ARG A 136 7.51 6.88 -4.32
C ARG A 136 8.81 6.15 -4.58
N ASN A 137 8.76 4.83 -4.75
CA ASN A 137 9.91 4.00 -5.06
C ASN A 137 10.55 4.43 -6.39
N ARG A 138 9.75 4.59 -7.43
CA ARG A 138 10.22 5.02 -8.76
C ARG A 138 10.81 6.42 -8.76
N ALA A 139 10.35 7.30 -7.86
CA ALA A 139 10.92 8.63 -7.63
C ALA A 139 12.14 8.63 -6.69
N GLY A 140 12.56 7.47 -6.15
CA GLY A 140 13.68 7.36 -5.20
C GLY A 140 13.39 7.94 -3.82
N LEU A 141 12.13 8.26 -3.51
CA LEU A 141 11.73 8.94 -2.27
C LEU A 141 11.83 8.04 -1.03
N ASN A 142 12.02 6.75 -1.22
CA ASN A 142 12.18 5.75 -0.16
C ASN A 142 13.64 5.28 0.02
N ASP A 143 14.57 5.74 -0.82
CA ASP A 143 15.96 5.25 -0.79
C ASP A 143 16.70 5.69 0.48
N TRP A 144 16.28 6.78 1.12
CA TRP A 144 16.83 7.24 2.39
C TRP A 144 16.70 6.21 3.52
N ILE A 145 15.69 5.34 3.48
CA ILE A 145 15.47 4.30 4.50
C ILE A 145 16.60 3.29 4.45
N TYR A 146 16.94 2.85 3.24
CA TYR A 146 18.11 1.99 3.00
C TYR A 146 19.38 2.68 3.48
N GLU A 147 19.61 3.93 3.07
CA GLU A 147 20.82 4.67 3.44
C GLU A 147 20.96 4.86 4.95
N SER A 148 19.87 5.17 5.65
CA SER A 148 19.84 5.30 7.11
C SER A 148 20.16 3.96 7.78
N ALA A 149 19.51 2.88 7.36
CA ALA A 149 19.73 1.55 7.92
C ALA A 149 21.18 1.07 7.73
N GLN A 150 21.78 1.29 6.55
CA GLN A 150 23.19 0.95 6.31
C GLN A 150 24.15 1.79 7.16
N LYS A 151 23.87 3.08 7.36
CA LYS A 151 24.67 3.96 8.23
C LYS A 151 24.61 3.49 9.69
N GLU A 152 23.43 3.08 10.18
CA GLU A 152 23.27 2.57 11.53
C GLU A 152 23.95 1.22 11.74
N ALA A 153 23.86 0.31 10.77
CA ALA A 153 24.56 -0.96 10.81
C ALA A 153 26.08 -0.78 10.83
N GLY A 154 26.61 0.15 10.02
CA GLY A 154 28.04 0.48 10.00
C GLY A 154 28.57 1.14 11.27
N LYS A 155 27.72 1.83 12.05
CA LYS A 155 28.09 2.41 13.36
C LYS A 155 28.13 1.38 14.50
N LYS A 156 27.47 0.23 14.32
CA LYS A 156 27.41 -0.85 15.32
C LYS A 156 28.50 -1.91 15.14
N SER A 157 29.34 -1.76 14.11
CA SER A 157 30.46 -2.64 13.79
C SER A 157 31.81 -2.00 14.10
#